data_AF-A0A093J2D9-F1
#
_entry.id   AF-A0A093J2D9-F1
#
_cell.length_a   1.000
_cell.length_b   1.000
_cell.length_c   1.000
_cell.angle_alpha   90.00
_cell.angle_beta   90.00
_cell.angle_gamma   90.00
#
_symmetry.space_group_name_H-M   'P 1'
#
loop_
_entity.id
_entity.type
_entity.pdbx_description
1 polymer ?
#
loop_
_entity_poly.entity_id
_entity_poly.type
_entity_poly.pdbx_seq_one_letter_code
_entity_poly.pdbx_strand_id
1 'polypeptide(L)'
;LFYLLTVQPSKRFLRSAGPRLNSLKIVGSVIFPVKVYVKLNHNSPRILCLTNHLRNLELIDPIFQWNGPHGDLSSENSSVQISPTGTLILRHFNLSGVYTCSIVYKLTAMQPDKNLVIKYLIYAYSDPKNYYEFTARYHAAPCNSSHNTSFEKALLQILSKLVAEISCEVTLIQSECHHVKMQRGGLQNEVFFTFS
;
A
#
# COMPACT_ATOMS: atom_id res chain seq x y z
N LEU A 1 -36.24 22.95 7.94
CA LEU A 1 -35.12 23.86 7.63
C LEU A 1 -34.04 23.02 6.95
N PHE A 2 -33.82 23.22 5.64
CA PHE A 2 -32.77 22.52 4.89
C PHE A 2 -31.40 23.04 5.35
N TYR A 3 -30.55 22.17 5.90
CA TYR A 3 -29.15 22.53 6.13
C TYR A 3 -28.35 22.26 4.86
N LEU A 4 -27.83 23.34 4.27
CA LEU A 4 -26.83 23.30 3.22
C LEU A 4 -25.57 22.60 3.74
N LEU A 5 -25.24 21.43 3.16
CA LEU A 5 -23.94 20.80 3.32
C LEU A 5 -22.89 21.73 2.69
N THR A 6 -22.08 22.36 3.53
CA THR A 6 -20.89 23.06 3.06
C THR A 6 -19.78 22.04 2.85
N VAL A 7 -19.42 21.80 1.59
CA VAL A 7 -18.19 21.09 1.24
C VAL A 7 -17.03 21.99 1.64
N GLN A 8 -16.40 21.71 2.79
CA GLN A 8 -15.15 22.37 3.13
C GLN A 8 -14.03 21.84 2.21
N PRO A 9 -13.24 22.72 1.58
CA PRO A 9 -12.05 22.28 0.88
C PRO A 9 -11.08 21.72 1.93
N SER A 10 -10.71 20.45 1.75
CA SER A 10 -9.68 19.77 2.53
C SER A 10 -8.47 20.71 2.68
N LYS A 11 -8.18 21.12 3.92
CA LYS A 11 -6.90 21.75 4.24
C LYS A 11 -5.83 20.79 3.75
N ARG A 12 -5.06 21.23 2.74
CA ARG A 12 -3.85 20.56 2.29
C ARG A 12 -2.98 20.32 3.52
N PHE A 13 -3.04 19.11 4.06
CA PHE A 13 -1.89 18.54 4.73
C PHE A 13 -0.78 18.60 3.68
N LEU A 14 0.19 19.47 3.91
CA LEU A 14 1.53 19.35 3.36
C LEU A 14 2.04 17.97 3.81
N ARG A 15 1.61 16.93 3.09
CA ARG A 15 2.35 15.69 3.01
C ARG A 15 3.68 16.13 2.44
N SER A 16 4.69 16.18 3.31
CA SER A 16 6.09 16.04 2.94
C SER A 16 6.12 15.16 1.70
N ALA A 17 6.58 15.73 0.60
CA ALA A 17 6.76 15.01 -0.64
C ALA A 17 7.77 13.90 -0.33
N GLY A 18 7.25 12.73 0.05
CA GLY A 18 8.00 11.50 0.11
C GLY A 18 8.72 11.31 -1.23
N PRO A 19 9.86 10.61 -1.23
CA PRO A 19 10.74 10.52 -2.37
C PRO A 19 9.91 10.15 -3.60
N ARG A 20 10.07 10.92 -4.70
CA ARG A 20 9.36 10.70 -5.96
C ARG A 20 9.26 9.19 -6.20
N LEU A 21 8.04 8.65 -6.24
CA LEU A 21 7.75 7.21 -6.28
C LEU A 21 8.55 6.46 -7.39
N ASN A 22 8.98 7.20 -8.42
CA ASN A 22 9.87 6.76 -9.50
C ASN A 22 11.32 6.40 -9.09
N SER A 23 11.71 6.57 -7.82
CA SER A 23 13.08 6.29 -7.35
C SER A 23 13.24 5.00 -6.55
N LEU A 24 12.13 4.36 -6.14
CA LEU A 24 12.18 3.15 -5.30
C LEU A 24 12.66 1.95 -6.13
N LYS A 25 13.80 1.37 -5.72
CA LYS A 25 14.39 0.17 -6.32
C LYS A 25 14.24 -1.01 -5.36
N ILE A 26 13.63 -2.08 -5.83
CA ILE A 26 13.44 -3.32 -5.06
C ILE A 26 14.50 -4.31 -5.49
N VAL A 27 15.21 -4.87 -4.51
CA VAL A 27 16.22 -5.93 -4.70
C VAL A 27 15.65 -7.29 -4.31
N GLY A 28 16.22 -8.33 -4.89
CA GLY A 28 15.84 -9.71 -4.68
C GLY A 28 16.45 -10.37 -3.45
N SER A 29 15.90 -11.53 -3.11
CA SER A 29 16.41 -12.45 -2.11
C SER A 29 16.38 -13.87 -2.67
N VAL A 30 17.39 -14.66 -2.30
CA VAL A 30 17.47 -16.10 -2.62
C VAL A 30 16.87 -16.97 -1.52
N ILE A 31 16.63 -16.38 -0.34
CA ILE A 31 16.13 -17.08 0.84
C ILE A 31 14.60 -17.11 0.82
N PHE A 32 13.97 -16.01 0.38
CA PHE A 32 12.52 -15.87 0.36
C PHE A 32 12.05 -15.05 -0.84
N PRO A 33 10.84 -15.31 -1.37
CA PRO A 33 10.26 -14.49 -2.42
C PRO A 33 9.98 -13.07 -1.93
N VAL A 34 10.41 -12.05 -2.67
CA VAL A 34 10.18 -10.65 -2.31
C VAL A 34 8.77 -10.25 -2.73
N LYS A 35 7.98 -9.73 -1.79
CA LYS A 35 6.62 -9.23 -2.06
C LYS A 35 6.69 -7.81 -2.60
N VAL A 36 6.02 -7.56 -3.73
CA VAL A 36 5.93 -6.24 -4.37
C VAL A 36 4.47 -5.89 -4.55
N TYR A 37 4.06 -4.70 -4.11
CA TYR A 37 2.71 -4.21 -4.27
C TYR A 37 2.69 -3.12 -5.32
N VAL A 38 1.85 -3.29 -6.34
CA VAL A 38 1.76 -2.38 -7.48
C VAL A 38 0.32 -1.92 -7.63
N LYS A 39 0.12 -0.62 -7.70
CA LYS A 39 -1.21 -0.05 -7.90
C LYS A 39 -1.71 -0.39 -9.30
N LEU A 40 -2.97 -0.80 -9.40
CA LEU A 40 -3.63 -1.11 -10.66
C LEU A 40 -3.51 0.06 -11.63
N ASN A 41 -3.24 -0.26 -12.91
CA ASN A 41 -3.06 0.71 -14.00
C ASN A 41 -1.93 1.72 -13.80
N HIS A 42 -1.03 1.50 -12.82
CA HIS A 42 0.17 2.30 -12.61
C HIS A 42 1.40 1.48 -13.02
N ASN A 43 2.55 2.18 -13.09
CA ASN A 43 3.83 1.51 -13.28
C ASN A 43 4.28 0.88 -11.96
N SER A 44 4.92 -0.29 -12.04
CA SER A 44 5.62 -0.88 -10.91
C SER A 44 6.80 -0.01 -10.47
N PRO A 45 7.27 -0.14 -9.21
CA PRO A 45 8.61 0.30 -8.86
C PRO A 45 9.65 -0.41 -9.73
N ARG A 46 10.91 0.04 -9.67
CA ARG A 46 12.01 -0.58 -10.40
C ARG A 46 12.42 -1.88 -9.70
N ILE A 47 12.12 -3.02 -10.29
CA ILE A 47 12.42 -4.33 -9.71
C ILE A 47 13.74 -4.83 -10.32
N LEU A 48 14.77 -5.04 -9.50
CA LEU A 48 16.10 -5.40 -9.96
C LEU A 48 16.26 -6.93 -10.05
N CYS A 49 16.89 -7.42 -11.11
CA CYS A 49 17.26 -8.85 -11.22
C CYS A 49 18.55 -9.18 -10.48
N LEU A 50 18.66 -8.77 -9.22
CA LEU A 50 19.89 -8.87 -8.42
C LEU A 50 19.55 -9.01 -6.95
N THR A 51 20.40 -9.67 -6.17
CA THR A 51 20.32 -9.62 -4.71
C THR A 51 21.01 -8.37 -4.18
N ASN A 52 20.77 -8.04 -2.92
CA ASN A 52 21.46 -6.94 -2.26
C ASN A 52 22.99 -7.12 -2.27
N HIS A 53 23.48 -8.36 -2.19
CA HIS A 53 24.91 -8.67 -2.27
C HIS A 53 25.51 -8.36 -3.64
N LEU A 54 24.83 -8.75 -4.73
CA LEU A 54 25.32 -8.51 -6.09
C LEU A 54 25.17 -7.05 -6.54
N ARG A 55 24.32 -6.27 -5.88
CA ARG A 55 23.99 -4.88 -6.27
C ARG A 55 25.21 -3.96 -6.43
N ASN A 56 26.22 -4.14 -5.59
CA ASN A 56 27.40 -3.27 -5.55
C ASN A 56 28.66 -3.99 -6.07
N LEU A 57 28.51 -5.18 -6.65
CA LEU A 57 29.59 -5.92 -7.26
C LEU A 57 29.61 -5.68 -8.77
N GLU A 58 30.80 -5.68 -9.34
CA GLU A 58 30.99 -5.69 -10.77
C GLU A 58 30.71 -7.10 -11.30
N LEU A 59 29.85 -7.19 -12.31
CA LEU A 59 29.47 -8.44 -12.96
C LEU A 59 29.93 -8.36 -14.42
N ILE A 60 30.64 -9.38 -14.87
CA ILE A 60 31.09 -9.51 -16.25
C ILE A 60 30.03 -10.26 -17.05
N ASP A 61 29.70 -9.71 -18.22
CA ASP A 61 28.75 -10.22 -19.21
C ASP A 61 27.41 -10.72 -18.63
N PRO A 62 26.70 -9.92 -17.80
CA PRO A 62 25.48 -10.38 -17.18
C PRO A 62 24.35 -10.53 -18.19
N ILE A 63 23.69 -11.70 -18.18
CA ILE A 63 22.51 -12.00 -19.00
C ILE A 63 21.30 -12.13 -18.09
N PHE A 64 20.25 -11.35 -18.36
CA PHE A 64 19.04 -11.29 -17.54
C PHE A 64 17.84 -11.84 -18.31
N GLN A 65 17.07 -12.72 -17.67
CA GLN A 65 15.81 -13.25 -18.22
C GLN A 65 14.70 -13.14 -17.19
N TRP A 66 13.55 -12.62 -17.59
CA TRP A 66 12.38 -12.44 -16.74
C TRP A 66 11.22 -13.30 -17.22
N ASN A 67 10.57 -14.01 -16.29
CA ASN A 67 9.34 -14.75 -16.54
C ASN A 67 8.25 -14.25 -15.60
N GLY A 68 7.03 -14.13 -16.12
CA GLY A 68 5.84 -13.82 -15.37
C GLY A 68 4.90 -15.02 -15.24
N PRO A 69 3.66 -14.80 -14.76
CA PRO A 69 2.69 -15.88 -14.55
C PRO A 69 2.33 -16.67 -15.81
N HIS A 70 2.48 -16.06 -17.00
CA HIS A 70 2.18 -16.67 -18.31
C HIS A 70 3.44 -17.09 -19.08
N GLY A 71 4.60 -17.16 -18.43
CA GLY A 71 5.87 -17.50 -19.08
C GLY A 71 6.76 -16.28 -19.35
N ASP A 72 7.63 -16.40 -20.35
CA ASP A 72 8.70 -15.45 -20.63
C ASP A 72 8.17 -14.04 -20.93
N LEU A 73 8.81 -13.04 -20.33
CA LEU A 73 8.51 -11.64 -20.54
C LEU A 73 9.46 -11.07 -21.59
N SER A 74 8.89 -10.60 -22.70
CA SER A 74 9.62 -9.85 -23.72
C SER A 74 9.26 -8.37 -23.66
N SER A 75 10.24 -7.51 -23.95
CA SER A 75 10.04 -6.05 -24.12
C SER A 75 9.25 -5.68 -25.38
N GLU A 76 8.91 -6.65 -26.22
CA GLU A 76 8.01 -6.45 -27.37
C GLU A 76 6.58 -6.12 -26.92
N ASN A 77 6.20 -6.52 -25.70
CA ASN A 77 4.92 -6.14 -25.10
C ASN A 77 5.01 -4.74 -24.50
N SER A 78 4.12 -3.83 -24.93
CA SER A 78 4.06 -2.44 -24.46
C SER A 78 3.83 -2.27 -22.94
N SER A 79 3.34 -3.32 -22.27
CA SER A 79 3.13 -3.39 -20.82
C SER A 79 4.37 -3.79 -20.02
N VAL A 80 5.48 -4.17 -20.68
CA VAL A 80 6.70 -4.64 -20.02
C VAL A 80 7.89 -3.82 -20.51
N GLN A 81 8.69 -3.31 -19.58
CA GLN A 81 9.97 -2.70 -19.89
C GLN A 81 11.07 -3.37 -19.07
N ILE A 82 12.06 -3.92 -19.77
CA ILE A 82 13.26 -4.50 -19.16
C ILE A 82 14.46 -3.66 -19.61
N SER A 83 15.22 -3.12 -18.66
CA SER A 83 16.46 -2.38 -18.96
C SER A 83 17.61 -3.33 -19.31
N PRO A 84 18.68 -2.84 -19.95
CA PRO A 84 19.90 -3.62 -20.17
C PRO A 84 20.54 -4.15 -18.88
N THR A 85 20.30 -3.49 -17.74
CA THR A 85 20.74 -3.94 -16.42
C THR A 85 19.79 -4.94 -15.76
N GLY A 86 18.84 -5.51 -16.50
CA GLY A 86 17.86 -6.47 -16.01
C GLY A 86 16.79 -5.87 -15.09
N THR A 87 16.61 -4.55 -15.08
CA THR A 87 15.56 -3.91 -14.26
C THR A 87 14.21 -4.05 -14.94
N LEU A 88 13.25 -4.66 -14.26
CA LEU A 88 11.86 -4.79 -14.71
C LEU A 88 11.01 -3.60 -14.24
N ILE A 89 10.23 -3.05 -15.18
CA ILE A 89 9.14 -2.11 -14.94
C ILE A 89 7.90 -2.66 -15.66
N LEU A 90 6.86 -2.97 -14.91
CA LEU A 90 5.55 -3.37 -15.46
C LEU A 90 4.70 -2.11 -15.60
N ARG A 91 4.24 -1.81 -16.81
CA ARG A 91 3.39 -0.66 -17.15
C ARG A 91 1.94 -1.08 -17.18
N HIS A 92 1.05 -0.19 -16.72
CA HIS A 92 -0.39 -0.45 -16.63
C HIS A 92 -0.70 -1.81 -15.97
N PHE A 93 -0.06 -2.06 -14.84
CA PHE A 93 -0.04 -3.40 -14.24
C PHE A 93 -1.45 -3.86 -13.84
N ASN A 94 -1.78 -5.09 -14.21
CA ASN A 94 -3.08 -5.73 -13.95
C ASN A 94 -2.99 -7.20 -13.53
N LEU A 95 -1.79 -7.81 -13.53
CA LEU A 95 -1.63 -9.25 -13.38
C LEU A 95 -0.80 -9.61 -12.15
N SER A 96 -1.47 -9.98 -11.07
CA SER A 96 -0.79 -10.50 -9.88
C SER A 96 -0.19 -11.89 -10.14
N GLY A 97 0.89 -12.22 -9.44
CA GLY A 97 1.40 -13.58 -9.40
C GLY A 97 2.88 -13.68 -9.13
N VAL A 98 3.43 -14.85 -9.49
CA VAL A 98 4.85 -15.14 -9.39
C VAL A 98 5.57 -14.57 -10.60
N TYR A 99 6.62 -13.80 -10.34
CA TYR A 99 7.58 -13.35 -11.33
C TYR A 99 8.95 -13.87 -10.94
N THR A 100 9.71 -14.40 -11.88
CA THR A 100 11.07 -14.89 -11.64
C THR A 100 12.05 -14.16 -12.53
N CYS A 101 13.21 -13.85 -11.97
CA CYS A 101 14.34 -13.41 -12.77
C CYS A 101 15.51 -14.36 -12.64
N SER A 102 16.09 -14.73 -13.77
CA SER A 102 17.33 -15.48 -13.87
C SER A 102 18.44 -14.54 -14.31
N ILE A 103 19.58 -14.60 -13.62
CA ILE A 103 20.80 -13.90 -14.02
C ILE A 103 21.95 -14.89 -14.17
N VAL A 104 22.60 -14.86 -15.33
CA VAL A 104 23.88 -15.54 -15.59
C VAL A 104 24.99 -14.49 -15.58
N TYR A 105 26.08 -14.71 -14.84
CA TYR A 105 27.16 -13.74 -14.69
C TYR A 105 28.50 -14.36 -14.27
N LYS A 106 29.59 -13.62 -14.47
CA LYS A 106 30.93 -13.92 -13.90
C LYS A 106 31.37 -12.81 -12.94
N LEU A 107 32.13 -13.16 -11.90
CA LEU A 107 32.76 -12.17 -11.00
C LEU A 107 34.16 -11.76 -11.48
N THR A 108 34.86 -12.65 -12.17
CA THR A 108 36.17 -12.40 -12.79
C THR A 108 36.25 -13.17 -14.11
N ALA A 109 37.08 -12.70 -15.04
CA ALA A 109 37.16 -13.27 -16.40
C ALA A 109 37.55 -14.77 -16.44
N MET A 110 38.25 -15.26 -15.42
CA MET A 110 38.68 -16.66 -15.32
C MET A 110 37.67 -17.56 -14.59
N GLN A 111 36.66 -17.00 -13.94
CA GLN A 111 35.64 -17.80 -13.23
C GLN A 111 34.58 -18.34 -14.21
N PRO A 112 34.01 -19.52 -13.92
CA PRO A 112 32.87 -20.04 -14.67
C PRO A 112 31.62 -19.20 -14.43
N ASP A 113 30.66 -19.33 -15.34
CA ASP A 113 29.35 -18.69 -15.22
C ASP A 113 28.62 -19.16 -13.96
N LYS A 114 28.07 -18.18 -13.23
CA LYS A 114 27.16 -18.40 -12.11
C LYS A 114 25.75 -18.10 -12.57
N ASN A 115 24.80 -18.94 -12.17
CA ASN A 115 23.38 -18.72 -12.41
C ASN A 115 22.67 -18.46 -11.08
N LEU A 116 21.81 -17.45 -11.05
CA LEU A 116 20.97 -17.14 -9.91
C LEU A 116 19.53 -16.89 -10.35
N VAL A 117 18.59 -17.56 -9.69
CA VAL A 117 17.16 -17.34 -9.89
C VAL A 117 16.57 -16.67 -8.66
N ILE A 118 15.83 -15.58 -8.87
CA ILE A 118 15.21 -14.76 -7.84
C ILE A 118 13.70 -14.77 -8.07
N LYS A 119 12.92 -15.00 -7.00
CA LYS A 119 11.46 -15.04 -7.05
C LYS A 119 10.85 -13.78 -6.43
N TYR A 120 9.85 -13.24 -7.12
CA TYR A 120 9.03 -12.13 -6.68
C TYR A 120 7.55 -12.55 -6.64
N LEU A 121 6.85 -12.09 -5.62
CA LEU A 121 5.39 -12.17 -5.53
C LEU A 121 4.84 -10.76 -5.75
N ILE A 122 4.33 -10.50 -6.95
CA ILE A 122 3.83 -9.18 -7.32
C ILE A 122 2.30 -9.18 -7.19
N TYR A 123 1.79 -8.25 -6.39
CA TYR A 123 0.36 -8.09 -6.09
C TYR A 123 -0.16 -6.79 -6.68
N ALA A 124 -1.26 -6.88 -7.40
CA ALA A 124 -2.02 -5.73 -7.84
C ALA A 124 -2.93 -5.27 -6.70
N TYR A 125 -2.95 -3.97 -6.42
CA TYR A 125 -3.88 -3.37 -5.48
C TYR A 125 -4.56 -2.14 -6.09
N SER A 126 -5.78 -1.83 -5.66
CA SER A 126 -6.41 -0.55 -5.90
C SER A 126 -6.67 0.15 -4.58
N ASP A 127 -6.43 1.45 -4.55
CA ASP A 127 -7.02 2.27 -3.49
C ASP A 127 -8.56 2.20 -3.63
N PRO A 128 -9.31 2.20 -2.52
CA PRO A 128 -10.76 2.32 -2.59
C PRO A 128 -11.11 3.58 -3.38
N LYS A 129 -11.98 3.44 -4.39
CA LYS A 129 -12.31 4.53 -5.33
C LYS A 129 -12.90 5.74 -4.60
N ASN A 130 -13.66 5.49 -3.54
CA ASN A 130 -14.19 6.47 -2.60
C ASN A 130 -14.19 5.83 -1.21
N TYR A 131 -13.90 6.61 -0.18
CA TYR A 131 -14.23 6.29 1.20
C TYR A 131 -15.23 7.34 1.69
N TYR A 132 -16.11 6.94 2.60
CA TYR A 132 -17.10 7.84 3.17
C TYR A 132 -16.69 8.12 4.61
N GLU A 133 -16.37 9.37 4.89
CA GLU A 133 -16.14 9.78 6.27
C GLU A 133 -17.47 10.03 6.94
N PHE A 134 -17.70 9.39 8.08
CA PHE A 134 -18.86 9.64 8.91
C PHE A 134 -18.44 10.07 10.31
N THR A 135 -19.10 11.12 10.80
CA THR A 135 -18.89 11.64 12.14
C THR A 135 -20.12 11.40 12.99
N ALA A 136 -19.92 10.98 14.22
CA ALA A 136 -20.99 10.74 15.19
C ALA A 136 -20.66 11.43 16.50
N ARG A 137 -21.68 12.01 17.13
CA ARG A 137 -21.58 12.65 18.44
C ARG A 137 -22.45 11.89 19.43
N TYR A 138 -21.88 11.57 20.59
CA TYR A 138 -22.54 10.77 21.62
C TYR A 138 -22.37 11.37 23.02
N HIS A 139 -23.44 11.38 23.80
CA HIS A 139 -23.42 11.73 25.22
C HIS A 139 -22.65 10.68 26.01
N ALA A 140 -21.49 11.06 26.53
CA ALA A 140 -20.54 10.14 27.12
C ALA A 140 -20.60 10.11 28.65
N ALA A 141 -20.08 9.03 29.22
CA ALA A 141 -19.64 9.04 30.61
C ALA A 141 -18.50 10.07 30.80
N PRO A 142 -18.08 10.40 32.05
CA PRO A 142 -16.89 11.20 32.27
C PRO A 142 -15.71 10.77 31.39
N CYS A 143 -14.98 11.71 30.79
CA CYS A 143 -14.03 11.40 29.71
C CYS A 143 -12.92 10.42 30.12
N ASN A 144 -12.61 10.32 31.42
CA ASN A 144 -11.64 9.37 31.99
C ASN A 144 -12.23 7.97 32.27
N SER A 145 -13.51 7.74 31.95
CA SER A 145 -14.22 6.50 32.23
C SER A 145 -13.90 5.43 31.19
N SER A 146 -13.58 4.22 31.67
CA SER A 146 -13.39 3.04 30.82
C SER A 146 -14.65 2.62 30.06
N HIS A 147 -15.83 3.09 30.49
CA HIS A 147 -17.09 2.83 29.80
C HIS A 147 -17.11 3.39 28.36
N ASN A 148 -16.45 4.51 28.12
CA ASN A 148 -16.37 5.12 26.78
C ASN A 148 -15.57 4.24 25.81
N THR A 149 -14.47 3.62 26.28
CA THR A 149 -13.68 2.67 25.47
C THR A 149 -14.46 1.41 25.15
N SER A 150 -15.23 0.87 26.12
CA SER A 150 -16.08 -0.29 25.87
C SER A 150 -17.18 0.01 24.85
N PHE A 151 -17.78 1.19 24.95
CA PHE A 151 -18.78 1.66 23.97
C PHE A 151 -18.18 1.81 22.57
N GLU A 152 -17.01 2.44 22.45
CA GLU A 152 -16.30 2.59 21.17
C GLU A 152 -16.08 1.24 20.47
N LYS A 153 -15.58 0.24 21.21
CA LYS A 153 -15.38 -1.13 20.68
C LYS A 153 -16.68 -1.77 20.23
N ALA A 154 -17.75 -1.65 21.03
CA ALA A 154 -19.06 -2.19 20.69
C ALA A 154 -19.65 -1.51 19.44
N LEU A 155 -19.54 -0.19 19.35
CA LEU A 155 -20.00 0.60 18.21
C LEU A 155 -19.26 0.19 16.93
N LEU A 156 -17.93 0.11 16.98
CA LEU A 156 -17.13 -0.33 15.83
C LEU A 156 -17.54 -1.75 15.38
N GLN A 157 -17.71 -2.70 16.31
CA GLN A 157 -18.16 -4.05 15.98
C GLN A 157 -19.53 -4.08 15.31
N ILE A 158 -20.48 -3.26 15.76
CA ILE A 158 -21.81 -3.17 15.16
C ILE A 158 -21.70 -2.60 13.73
N LEU A 159 -20.95 -1.51 13.56
CA LEU A 159 -20.75 -0.88 12.25
C LEU A 159 -20.08 -1.84 11.26
N SER A 160 -19.02 -2.55 11.69
CA SER A 160 -18.35 -3.57 10.86
C SER A 160 -19.30 -4.69 10.45
N LYS A 161 -20.22 -5.12 11.33
CA LYS A 161 -21.25 -6.12 10.99
C LYS A 161 -22.25 -5.60 9.97
N LEU A 162 -22.66 -4.33 10.07
CA LEU A 162 -23.63 -3.73 9.14
C LEU A 162 -23.09 -3.62 7.72
N VAL A 163 -21.79 -3.37 7.56
CA VAL A 163 -21.17 -3.24 6.23
C VAL A 163 -20.59 -4.55 5.68
N ALA A 164 -20.62 -5.63 6.47
CA ALA A 164 -19.97 -6.89 6.12
C ALA A 164 -20.46 -7.47 4.79
N GLU A 165 -21.73 -7.26 4.45
CA GLU A 165 -22.35 -7.79 3.23
C GLU A 165 -22.03 -6.97 1.96
N ILE A 166 -21.54 -5.73 2.11
CA ILE A 166 -21.28 -4.83 0.96
C ILE A 166 -19.79 -4.65 0.64
N SER A 167 -18.92 -5.55 1.12
CA SER A 167 -17.46 -5.55 0.85
C SER A 167 -16.75 -4.24 1.22
N CYS A 168 -17.28 -3.49 2.21
CA CYS A 168 -16.65 -2.31 2.79
C CYS A 168 -16.02 -2.66 4.14
N GLU A 169 -14.92 -1.99 4.47
CA GLU A 169 -14.31 -2.03 5.79
C GLU A 169 -14.63 -0.73 6.52
N VAL A 170 -14.96 -0.82 7.82
CA VAL A 170 -15.15 0.36 8.68
C VAL A 170 -13.97 0.44 9.63
N THR A 171 -13.38 1.63 9.70
CA THR A 171 -12.22 1.95 10.53
C THR A 171 -12.53 3.15 11.40
N LEU A 172 -12.15 3.10 12.68
CA LEU A 172 -12.19 4.27 13.54
C LEU A 172 -10.93 5.11 13.29
N ILE A 173 -11.11 6.32 12.78
CA ILE A 173 -10.01 7.27 12.54
C ILE A 173 -9.67 8.02 13.83
N GLN A 174 -10.70 8.50 14.53
CA GLN A 174 -10.54 9.41 15.66
C GLN A 174 -11.70 9.29 16.64
N SER A 175 -11.39 9.37 17.92
CA SER A 175 -12.35 9.36 19.05
C SER A 175 -11.86 10.37 20.07
N GLU A 176 -12.61 11.46 20.27
CA GLU A 176 -12.23 12.51 21.21
C GLU A 176 -13.37 12.84 22.17
N CYS A 177 -13.05 12.88 23.46
CA CYS A 177 -13.99 13.29 24.49
C CYS A 177 -13.79 14.74 24.90
N HIS A 178 -14.86 15.52 24.89
CA HIS A 178 -14.85 16.95 25.16
C HIS A 178 -15.93 17.32 26.19
N HIS A 179 -15.62 18.30 27.03
CA HIS A 179 -16.60 18.94 27.90
C HIS A 179 -17.32 20.06 27.13
N VAL A 180 -18.59 19.83 26.79
CA VAL A 180 -19.36 20.74 25.94
C VAL A 180 -20.42 21.48 26.75
N LYS A 181 -20.42 22.81 26.65
CA LYS A 181 -21.51 23.66 27.17
C LYS A 181 -22.67 23.63 26.18
N MET A 182 -23.81 23.12 26.62
CA MET A 182 -25.01 23.05 25.77
C MET A 182 -25.70 24.41 25.66
N GLN A 183 -26.33 24.69 24.51
CA GLN A 183 -26.98 25.99 24.25
C GLN A 183 -28.12 26.31 25.23
N ARG A 184 -28.83 25.29 25.71
CA ARG A 184 -29.93 25.39 26.68
C ARG A 184 -29.79 24.36 27.81
N GLY A 185 -28.57 23.97 28.14
CA GLY A 185 -28.28 22.95 29.15
C GLY A 185 -27.00 23.26 29.92
N GLY A 186 -26.64 22.35 30.83
CA GLY A 186 -25.38 22.42 31.58
C GLY A 186 -24.16 22.01 30.74
N LEU A 187 -23.05 21.80 31.44
CA LEU A 187 -21.86 21.14 30.87
C LEU A 187 -22.13 19.63 30.77
N GLN A 188 -21.82 19.04 29.63
CA GLN A 188 -21.94 17.60 29.39
C GLN A 188 -20.65 17.05 28.76
N ASN A 189 -20.41 15.76 28.95
CA ASN A 189 -19.30 15.07 28.29
C ASN A 189 -19.81 14.51 26.97
N GLU A 190 -19.09 14.79 25.90
CA GLU A 190 -19.44 14.36 24.55
C GLU A 190 -18.25 13.65 23.94
N VAL A 191 -18.48 12.49 23.32
CA VAL A 191 -17.49 11.85 22.47
C VAL A 191 -17.84 12.09 21.01
N PHE A 192 -16.85 12.57 20.27
CA PHE A 192 -16.91 12.77 18.83
C PHE A 192 -16.10 11.66 18.18
N PHE A 193 -16.79 10.85 17.37
CA PHE A 193 -16.18 9.79 16.59
C PHE A 193 -16.08 10.21 15.13
N THR A 194 -14.99 9.82 14.49
CA THR A 194 -14.78 9.91 13.05
C THR A 194 -14.37 8.54 12.54
N PHE A 195 -15.06 8.06 11.50
CA PHE A 195 -14.81 6.77 10.90
C PHE A 195 -14.69 6.88 9.38
N SER A 196 -14.06 5.88 8.74
CA SER A 196 -14.00 5.71 7.28
C SER A 196 -14.20 4.28 6.83
#